data_AF-A0A7K3WQ72-F1
#
_entry.id   AF-A0A7K3WQ72-F1
#
_cell.length_a   1.000
_cell.length_b   1.000
_cell.length_c   1.000
_cell.angle_alpha   90.00
_cell.angle_beta   90.00
_cell.angle_gamma   90.00
#
_symmetry.space_group_name_H-M   'P 1'
#
loop_
_entity.id
_entity.type
_entity.pdbx_description
1 polymer ?
#
loop_
_entity_poly.entity_id
_entity_poly.type
_entity_poly.pdbx_seq_one_letter_code
_entity_poly.pdbx_strand_id
1 'polypeptide(L)'
;MQPVAQFHFLAHSGISLIGAILLFAIYYNIRRRFSAQIEDEENFLRVDKGLIFLSFALFTWVAAGIWGYAFSLSQINREVDFAFQIAFSLLNNIFFLLALYYFDHAPEFIYRNKRSRSILTILVLVVALLSILLTEDPITMGNLLIQVNAIPDLIFSFFLSGILGYTLYRTFNHRRLQVVAVLSLLIIASMFLSQFPQVVVNWNNNFESYLIKLISKTSLIALFLVLAASWVIELANTPKPAEIRLHFTDWSRIVLSIPSKNIQGVEIDFGSKTTQFKNLLKFSIRRKFGEGDNQCLDVSSGGEIKSQAYVTRIPDNINEILKLQGDDRLDRKDLFTFLGEGKYRLRLLPDTIDIEKGLLQEFLKMSENQSYKTIVSNCNSTTEPHKG
;
A
#
# COMPACT_ATOMS: atom_id res chain seq x y z
N MET A 1 30.73 -10.13 28.72
CA MET A 1 29.40 -9.68 28.22
C MET A 1 29.49 -8.46 27.29
N GLN A 2 30.33 -7.45 27.56
CA GLN A 2 30.54 -6.32 26.63
C GLN A 2 30.84 -6.67 25.15
N PRO A 3 31.73 -7.62 24.80
CA PRO A 3 32.04 -7.87 23.39
C PRO A 3 30.86 -8.46 22.60
N VAL A 4 29.99 -9.23 23.27
CA VAL A 4 28.79 -9.80 22.66
C VAL A 4 27.75 -8.70 22.37
N ALA A 5 27.55 -7.79 23.33
CA ALA A 5 26.65 -6.64 23.15
C ALA A 5 27.16 -5.70 22.04
N GLN A 6 28.47 -5.41 22.02
CA GLN A 6 29.12 -4.61 20.98
C GLN A 6 28.96 -5.24 19.59
N PHE A 7 29.22 -6.55 19.47
CA PHE A 7 29.00 -7.29 18.23
C PHE A 7 27.55 -7.20 17.79
N HIS A 8 26.59 -7.41 18.69
CA HIS A 8 25.17 -7.31 18.37
C HIS A 8 24.82 -5.92 17.86
N PHE A 9 25.23 -4.84 18.53
CA PHE A 9 24.93 -3.48 18.08
C PHE A 9 25.52 -3.17 16.70
N LEU A 10 26.77 -3.55 16.45
CA LEU A 10 27.42 -3.37 15.14
C LEU A 10 26.73 -4.19 14.04
N ALA A 11 26.47 -5.47 14.29
CA ALA A 11 25.78 -6.34 13.34
C ALA A 11 24.36 -5.82 13.06
N HIS A 12 23.64 -5.40 14.10
CA HIS A 12 22.31 -4.83 13.99
C HIS A 12 22.30 -3.55 13.15
N SER A 13 23.22 -2.61 13.41
CA SER A 13 23.34 -1.38 12.62
C SER A 13 23.73 -1.68 11.18
N GLY A 14 24.69 -2.58 10.94
CA GLY A 14 25.13 -2.94 9.59
C GLY A 14 24.03 -3.55 8.74
N ILE A 15 23.33 -4.57 9.27
CA ILE A 15 22.22 -5.23 8.57
C ILE A 15 21.07 -4.26 8.31
N SER A 16 20.70 -3.45 9.32
CA SER A 16 19.62 -2.48 9.19
C SER A 16 19.96 -1.39 8.19
N LEU A 17 21.22 -0.95 8.11
CA LEU A 17 21.67 0.06 7.16
C LEU A 17 21.59 -0.44 5.72
N ILE A 18 22.05 -1.67 5.47
CA ILE A 18 21.94 -2.30 4.15
C ILE A 18 20.46 -2.40 3.76
N GLY A 19 19.61 -2.91 4.66
CA GLY A 19 18.16 -2.98 4.43
C GLY A 19 17.52 -1.62 4.13
N ALA A 20 17.87 -0.60 4.91
CA ALA A 20 17.35 0.76 4.76
C ALA A 20 17.71 1.38 3.42
N ILE A 21 18.98 1.25 3.01
CA ILE A 21 19.50 1.75 1.73
C ILE A 21 18.85 1.01 0.56
N LEU A 22 18.72 -0.32 0.63
CA LEU A 22 18.09 -1.10 -0.42
C LEU A 22 16.62 -0.73 -0.62
N LEU A 23 15.83 -0.62 0.47
CA LEU A 23 14.43 -0.18 0.37
C LEU A 23 14.33 1.24 -0.21
N PHE A 24 15.19 2.15 0.23
CA PHE A 24 15.23 3.51 -0.29
C PHE A 24 15.60 3.56 -1.77
N ALA A 25 16.57 2.75 -2.18
CA ALA A 25 17.01 2.64 -3.57
C ALA A 25 15.90 2.05 -4.47
N ILE A 26 15.17 1.03 -4.00
CA ILE A 26 14.01 0.48 -4.71
C ILE A 26 12.93 1.55 -4.87
N TYR A 27 12.61 2.28 -3.79
CA TYR A 27 11.67 3.39 -3.85
C TYR A 27 12.09 4.45 -4.88
N TYR A 28 13.36 4.88 -4.86
CA TYR A 28 13.86 5.87 -5.82
C TYR A 28 13.78 5.34 -7.26
N ASN A 29 14.09 4.06 -7.48
CA ASN A 29 13.99 3.42 -8.77
C ASN A 29 12.54 3.37 -9.28
N ILE A 30 11.60 2.97 -8.41
CA ILE A 30 10.16 2.94 -8.73
C ILE A 30 9.70 4.32 -9.17
N ARG A 31 9.96 5.35 -8.35
CA ARG A 31 9.55 6.72 -8.64
C ARG A 31 10.12 7.23 -9.96
N ARG A 32 11.40 6.98 -10.23
CA ARG A 32 12.05 7.41 -11.48
C ARG A 32 11.53 6.67 -12.71
N ARG A 33 11.37 5.34 -12.62
CA ARG A 33 11.03 4.48 -13.76
C ARG A 33 9.54 4.53 -14.10
N PHE A 34 8.69 4.67 -13.09
CA PHE A 34 7.25 4.63 -13.23
C PHE A 34 6.58 5.99 -13.00
N SER A 35 7.33 7.11 -12.97
CA SER A 35 6.78 8.47 -12.74
C SER A 35 5.55 8.76 -13.60
N ALA A 36 5.59 8.42 -14.90
CA ALA A 36 4.47 8.62 -15.81
C ALA A 36 3.23 7.76 -15.49
N GLN A 37 3.41 6.56 -14.89
CA GLN A 37 2.30 5.73 -14.43
C GLN A 37 1.78 6.18 -13.05
N ILE A 38 2.64 6.80 -12.24
CA ILE A 38 2.35 7.23 -10.87
C ILE A 38 1.68 8.62 -10.85
N GLU A 39 2.10 9.55 -11.71
CA GLU A 39 1.57 10.92 -11.76
C GLU A 39 0.12 10.99 -12.29
N ASP A 40 -0.27 10.04 -13.15
CA ASP A 40 -1.66 9.92 -13.63
C ASP A 40 -2.61 9.28 -12.60
N GLU A 41 -2.08 8.70 -11.51
CA GLU A 41 -2.86 7.97 -10.51
C GLU A 41 -2.53 8.38 -9.08
N GLU A 42 -3.45 9.13 -8.45
CA GLU A 42 -3.39 9.42 -7.01
C GLU A 42 -3.31 8.18 -6.10
N ASN A 43 -3.62 6.98 -6.61
CA ASN A 43 -3.49 5.72 -5.85
C ASN A 43 -2.05 5.21 -5.78
N PHE A 44 -1.24 5.34 -6.82
CA PHE A 44 0.15 4.85 -6.80
C PHE A 44 1.09 5.75 -5.97
N LEU A 45 0.76 7.04 -5.85
CA LEU A 45 1.41 7.97 -4.91
C LEU A 45 1.35 7.52 -3.43
N ARG A 46 0.48 6.57 -3.08
CA ARG A 46 0.29 6.08 -1.71
C ARG A 46 1.29 4.98 -1.38
N VAL A 47 1.33 3.94 -2.19
CA VAL A 47 2.18 2.75 -2.02
C VAL A 47 3.66 3.13 -1.88
N ASP A 48 4.09 4.04 -2.75
CA ASP A 48 5.43 4.60 -2.81
C ASP A 48 5.90 5.16 -1.45
N LYS A 49 5.01 5.85 -0.74
CA LYS A 49 5.35 6.47 0.55
C LYS A 49 5.50 5.44 1.66
N GLY A 50 4.79 4.32 1.60
CA GLY A 50 4.91 3.23 2.57
C GLY A 50 6.34 2.68 2.65
N LEU A 51 7.00 2.47 1.49
CA LEU A 51 8.38 2.01 1.41
C LEU A 51 9.38 2.99 2.02
N ILE A 52 9.16 4.30 1.86
CA ILE A 52 9.98 5.33 2.50
C ILE A 52 9.87 5.23 4.01
N PHE A 53 8.66 5.10 4.56
CA PHE A 53 8.46 5.01 6.00
C PHE A 53 9.06 3.72 6.57
N LEU A 54 9.00 2.59 5.86
CA LEU A 54 9.75 1.38 6.25
C LEU A 54 11.25 1.62 6.26
N SER A 55 11.80 2.30 5.24
CA SER A 55 13.22 2.65 5.19
C SER A 55 13.62 3.53 6.38
N PHE A 56 12.81 4.54 6.74
CA PHE A 56 13.05 5.37 7.92
C PHE A 56 12.93 4.61 9.24
N ALA A 57 12.02 3.63 9.35
CA ALA A 57 11.99 2.71 10.49
C ALA A 57 13.33 1.95 10.63
N LEU A 58 13.89 1.44 9.52
CA LEU A 58 15.19 0.78 9.53
C LEU A 58 16.35 1.74 9.84
N PHE A 59 16.32 2.99 9.36
CA PHE A 59 17.30 4.01 9.76
C PHE A 59 17.24 4.31 11.27
N THR A 60 16.05 4.22 11.87
CA THR A 60 15.89 4.37 13.33
C THR A 60 16.59 3.24 14.07
N TRP A 61 16.53 2.01 13.55
CA TRP A 61 17.31 0.89 14.07
C TRP A 61 18.82 1.07 13.93
N VAL A 62 19.28 1.65 12.81
CA VAL A 62 20.69 2.01 12.64
C VAL A 62 21.13 3.00 13.72
N ALA A 63 20.36 4.07 13.93
CA ALA A 63 20.64 5.08 14.93
C ALA A 63 20.63 4.50 16.36
N ALA A 64 19.63 3.66 16.67
CA ALA A 64 19.55 2.97 17.95
C ALA A 64 20.74 2.02 18.20
N GLY A 65 21.19 1.31 17.18
CA GLY A 65 22.36 0.42 17.28
C GLY A 65 23.68 1.20 17.44
N ILE A 66 23.86 2.32 16.71
CA ILE A 66 25.03 3.20 16.86
C ILE A 66 25.04 3.79 18.28
N TRP A 67 23.89 4.24 18.77
CA TRP A 67 23.73 4.74 20.12
C TRP A 67 24.08 3.69 21.17
N GLY A 68 23.51 2.48 21.05
CA GLY A 68 23.81 1.37 21.96
C GLY A 68 25.29 0.97 21.95
N TYR A 69 25.95 1.02 20.78
CA TYR A 69 27.39 0.81 20.68
C TYR A 69 28.18 1.93 21.36
N ALA A 70 27.85 3.20 21.09
CA ALA A 70 28.51 4.35 21.71
C ALA A 70 28.36 4.33 23.24
N PHE A 71 27.17 4.02 23.75
CA PHE A 71 26.91 3.82 25.17
C PHE A 71 27.71 2.65 25.74
N SER A 72 27.87 1.55 25.00
CA SER A 72 28.69 0.42 25.47
C SER A 72 30.18 0.76 25.63
N LEU A 73 30.66 1.79 24.93
CA LEU A 73 32.04 2.28 24.98
C LEU A 73 32.26 3.41 25.99
N SER A 74 31.20 4.13 26.35
CA SER A 74 31.29 5.35 27.16
C SER A 74 30.52 5.17 28.48
N GLN A 75 31.05 5.69 29.59
CA GLN A 75 30.35 5.66 30.88
C GLN A 75 29.27 6.76 30.95
N ILE A 76 28.45 6.87 29.89
CA ILE A 76 27.32 7.82 29.85
C ILE A 76 26.31 7.45 30.95
N ASN A 77 25.59 8.45 31.48
CA ASN A 77 24.56 8.26 32.49
C ASN A 77 23.44 7.32 31.99
N ARG A 78 23.02 6.36 32.83
CA ARG A 78 21.94 5.41 32.49
C ARG A 78 20.61 6.08 32.13
N GLU A 79 20.28 7.18 32.80
CA GLU A 79 19.06 7.97 32.54
C GLU A 79 19.03 8.50 31.09
N VAL A 80 20.19 8.87 30.55
CA VAL A 80 20.31 9.37 29.18
C VAL A 80 20.10 8.22 28.20
N ASP A 81 20.72 7.06 28.44
CA ASP A 81 20.51 5.87 27.60
C ASP A 81 19.05 5.43 27.56
N PHE A 82 18.40 5.42 28.72
CA PHE A 82 16.98 5.10 28.84
C PHE A 82 16.09 6.04 28.00
N ALA A 83 16.31 7.35 28.11
CA ALA A 83 15.55 8.35 27.34
C ALA A 83 15.72 8.16 25.82
N PHE A 84 16.94 7.89 25.35
CA PHE A 84 17.20 7.65 23.93
C PHE A 84 16.58 6.33 23.44
N GLN A 85 16.59 5.27 24.25
CA GLN A 85 15.96 3.99 23.90
C GLN A 85 14.44 4.15 23.70
N ILE A 86 13.76 4.88 24.61
CA ILE A 86 12.34 5.19 24.47
C ILE A 86 12.09 6.03 23.22
N ALA A 87 12.91 7.06 22.99
CA ALA A 87 12.77 7.94 21.83
C ALA A 87 12.90 7.16 20.50
N PHE A 88 13.89 6.28 20.38
CA PHE A 88 14.06 5.45 19.19
C PHE A 88 12.94 4.43 19.02
N SER A 89 12.42 3.83 20.10
CA SER A 89 11.26 2.93 20.02
C SER A 89 10.01 3.67 19.53
N LEU A 90 9.71 4.85 20.10
CA LEU A 90 8.60 5.70 19.67
C LEU A 90 8.72 6.11 18.21
N LEU A 91 9.90 6.57 17.80
CA LEU A 91 10.14 7.04 16.44
C LEU A 91 10.00 5.91 15.42
N ASN A 92 10.50 4.71 15.76
CA ASN A 92 10.31 3.50 14.97
C ASN A 92 8.83 3.11 14.85
N ASN A 93 8.10 3.12 15.95
CA ASN A 93 6.67 2.80 16.00
C ASN A 93 5.82 3.79 15.17
N ILE A 94 6.16 5.09 15.21
CA ILE A 94 5.54 6.10 14.34
C ILE A 94 5.78 5.78 12.87
N PHE A 95 7.01 5.42 12.48
CA PHE A 95 7.29 5.08 11.09
C PHE A 95 6.58 3.83 10.62
N PHE A 96 6.49 2.78 11.45
CA PHE A 96 5.69 1.60 11.11
C PHE A 96 4.21 1.91 10.96
N LEU A 97 3.65 2.73 11.86
CA LEU A 97 2.28 3.20 11.73
C LEU A 97 2.07 3.99 10.43
N LEU A 98 2.98 4.91 10.11
CA LEU A 98 2.92 5.68 8.88
C LEU A 98 3.00 4.76 7.67
N ALA A 99 3.88 3.75 7.66
CA ALA A 99 3.96 2.77 6.59
C ALA A 99 2.64 2.00 6.42
N LEU A 100 2.05 1.52 7.52
CA LEU A 100 0.76 0.80 7.51
C LEU A 100 -0.38 1.63 6.96
N TYR A 101 -0.40 2.94 7.20
CA TYR A 101 -1.39 3.85 6.63
C TYR A 101 -1.39 3.84 5.09
N TYR A 102 -0.25 3.53 4.48
CA TYR A 102 -0.09 3.49 3.02
C TYR A 102 -0.26 2.09 2.41
N PHE A 103 -0.49 1.04 3.22
CA PHE A 103 -0.71 -0.32 2.69
C PHE A 103 -2.17 -0.55 2.30
N ASP A 104 -2.40 -1.07 1.10
CA ASP A 104 -3.74 -1.26 0.52
C ASP A 104 -4.63 -2.22 1.31
N HIS A 105 -4.03 -3.22 1.94
CA HIS A 105 -4.74 -4.27 2.67
C HIS A 105 -4.69 -4.06 4.20
N ALA A 106 -4.34 -2.86 4.65
CA ALA A 106 -4.41 -2.53 6.07
C ALA A 106 -5.88 -2.56 6.55
N PRO A 107 -6.13 -2.88 7.83
CA PRO A 107 -7.48 -2.87 8.39
C PRO A 107 -8.20 -1.54 8.13
N GLU A 108 -9.51 -1.58 7.88
CA GLU A 108 -10.33 -0.40 7.52
C GLU A 108 -10.26 0.74 8.56
N PHE A 109 -9.98 0.42 9.82
CA PHE A 109 -9.81 1.45 10.84
C PHE A 109 -8.51 2.25 10.64
N ILE A 110 -7.45 1.70 10.06
CA ILE A 110 -6.20 2.43 9.77
C ILE A 110 -6.23 3.00 8.36
N TYR A 111 -6.71 2.18 7.43
CA TYR A 111 -6.78 2.52 6.02
C TYR A 111 -7.76 3.68 5.80
N ARG A 112 -7.28 4.74 5.14
CA ARG A 112 -8.10 5.83 4.59
C ARG A 112 -8.93 6.64 5.62
N ASN A 113 -8.64 6.50 6.92
CA ASN A 113 -9.29 7.26 7.97
C ASN A 113 -8.32 8.26 8.63
N LYS A 114 -8.36 9.54 8.19
CA LYS A 114 -7.52 10.62 8.74
C LYS A 114 -7.67 10.77 10.26
N ARG A 115 -8.87 10.54 10.80
CA ARG A 115 -9.15 10.62 12.25
C ARG A 115 -8.44 9.50 13.00
N SER A 116 -8.50 8.29 12.48
CA SER A 116 -7.86 7.12 13.11
C SER A 116 -6.33 7.21 13.11
N ARG A 117 -5.72 7.73 12.04
CA ARG A 117 -4.27 8.02 12.01
C ARG A 117 -3.85 8.93 13.18
N SER A 118 -4.63 9.99 13.43
CA SER A 118 -4.34 10.92 14.53
C SER A 118 -4.48 10.22 15.89
N ILE A 119 -5.54 9.42 16.08
CA ILE A 119 -5.76 8.64 17.30
C ILE A 119 -4.60 7.66 17.55
N LEU A 120 -4.14 6.95 16.53
CA LEU A 120 -3.06 5.96 16.69
C LEU A 120 -1.70 6.64 16.93
N THR A 121 -1.47 7.83 16.36
CA THR A 121 -0.27 8.64 16.67
C THR A 121 -0.31 9.14 18.12
N ILE A 122 -1.47 9.60 18.59
CA ILE A 122 -1.68 9.98 19.99
C ILE A 122 -1.45 8.77 20.91
N LEU A 123 -1.93 7.59 20.53
CA LEU A 123 -1.74 6.35 21.28
C LEU A 123 -0.24 6.03 21.46
N VAL A 124 0.57 6.15 20.41
CA VAL A 124 2.04 5.96 20.52
C VAL A 124 2.65 6.94 21.53
N LEU A 125 2.24 8.20 21.49
CA LEU A 125 2.75 9.24 22.39
C LEU A 125 2.33 8.99 23.85
N VAL A 126 1.09 8.52 24.07
CA VAL A 126 0.61 8.09 25.39
C VAL A 126 1.40 6.89 25.90
N VAL A 127 1.67 5.89 25.05
CA VAL A 127 2.47 4.71 25.43
C VAL A 127 3.89 5.14 25.85
N ALA A 128 4.54 6.01 25.09
CA ALA A 128 5.86 6.51 25.47
C ALA A 128 5.84 7.33 26.77
N LEU A 129 4.82 8.17 26.97
CA LEU A 129 4.66 8.91 28.22
C LEU A 129 4.49 7.94 29.40
N LEU A 130 3.67 6.90 29.25
CA LEU A 130 3.50 5.86 30.27
C LEU A 130 4.81 5.12 30.54
N SER A 131 5.58 4.77 29.51
CA SER A 131 6.89 4.13 29.68
C SER A 131 7.91 4.99 30.43
N ILE A 132 7.85 6.32 30.29
CA ILE A 132 8.70 7.26 31.04
C ILE A 132 8.22 7.42 32.49
N LEU A 133 6.89 7.48 32.70
CA LEU A 133 6.30 7.68 34.03
C LEU A 133 6.44 6.47 34.95
N LEU A 134 6.54 5.26 34.38
CA LEU A 134 6.73 4.03 35.14
C LEU A 134 8.16 3.91 35.62
N THR A 135 8.33 3.45 36.86
CA THR A 135 9.63 3.32 37.52
C THR A 135 10.59 2.43 36.72
N GLU A 136 11.85 2.87 36.64
CA GLU A 136 12.94 2.08 36.02
C GLU A 136 13.30 0.84 36.84
N ASP A 137 13.04 0.86 38.15
CA ASP A 137 13.38 -0.23 39.05
C ASP A 137 12.54 -1.48 38.76
N PRO A 138 13.17 -2.64 38.53
CA PRO A 138 12.45 -3.88 38.27
C PRO A 138 11.70 -4.33 39.52
N ILE A 139 10.48 -4.80 39.33
CA ILE A 139 9.70 -5.43 40.40
C ILE A 139 10.03 -6.93 40.42
N THR A 140 10.32 -7.45 41.61
CA THR A 140 10.53 -8.88 41.83
C THR A 140 9.19 -9.59 42.00
N MET A 141 8.82 -10.44 41.04
CA MET A 141 7.70 -11.37 41.16
C MET A 141 8.23 -12.81 41.22
N GLY A 142 8.40 -13.34 42.43
CA GLY A 142 9.03 -14.65 42.62
C GLY A 142 10.49 -14.65 42.14
N ASN A 143 10.84 -15.55 41.22
CA ASN A 143 12.18 -15.64 40.61
C ASN A 143 12.35 -14.73 39.37
N LEU A 144 11.33 -13.98 38.97
CA LEU A 144 11.35 -13.13 37.78
C LEU A 144 11.53 -11.67 38.19
N LEU A 145 12.54 -11.02 37.62
CA LEU A 145 12.75 -9.58 37.67
C LEU A 145 12.05 -8.95 36.46
N ILE A 146 10.96 -8.21 36.70
CA ILE A 146 10.12 -7.64 35.65
C ILE A 146 10.39 -6.14 35.53
N GLN A 147 10.77 -5.69 34.34
CA GLN A 147 10.87 -4.27 33.99
C GLN A 147 9.49 -3.71 33.63
N VAL A 148 8.91 -2.93 34.53
CA VAL A 148 7.54 -2.41 34.40
C VAL A 148 7.45 -1.33 33.31
N ASN A 149 8.47 -0.51 33.18
CA ASN A 149 8.59 0.53 32.14
C ASN A 149 8.54 0.00 30.69
N ALA A 150 8.95 -1.27 30.48
CA ALA A 150 8.93 -1.93 29.17
C ALA A 150 7.55 -2.52 28.80
N ILE A 151 6.63 -2.65 29.77
CA ILE A 151 5.31 -3.27 29.54
C ILE A 151 4.45 -2.48 28.54
N PRO A 152 4.29 -1.14 28.65
CA PRO A 152 3.49 -0.39 27.69
C PRO A 152 4.00 -0.55 26.25
N ASP A 153 5.31 -0.49 26.04
CA ASP A 153 5.92 -0.65 24.71
C ASP A 153 5.73 -2.08 24.16
N LEU A 154 5.79 -3.11 25.02
CA LEU A 154 5.51 -4.49 24.62
C LEU A 154 4.04 -4.66 24.17
N ILE A 155 3.08 -4.12 24.93
CA ILE A 155 1.65 -4.18 24.59
C ILE A 155 1.40 -3.46 23.26
N PHE A 156 2.01 -2.29 23.08
CA PHE A 156 1.86 -1.53 21.85
C PHE A 156 2.52 -2.26 20.66
N SER A 157 3.71 -2.83 20.86
CA SER A 157 4.40 -3.63 19.85
C SER A 157 3.62 -4.89 19.48
N PHE A 158 2.93 -5.54 20.43
CA PHE A 158 2.02 -6.65 20.14
C PHE A 158 0.89 -6.20 19.20
N PHE A 159 0.23 -5.09 19.54
CA PHE A 159 -0.84 -4.53 18.73
C PHE A 159 -0.37 -4.19 17.30
N LEU A 160 0.75 -3.48 17.18
CA LEU A 160 1.31 -3.08 15.90
C LEU A 160 1.77 -4.28 15.06
N SER A 161 2.40 -5.27 15.70
CA SER A 161 2.82 -6.52 15.07
C SER A 161 1.63 -7.31 14.56
N GLY A 162 0.54 -7.39 15.34
CA GLY A 162 -0.69 -8.05 14.90
C GLY A 162 -1.29 -7.42 13.65
N ILE A 163 -1.36 -6.08 13.60
CA ILE A 163 -1.81 -5.35 12.42
C ILE A 163 -0.87 -5.56 11.23
N LEU A 164 0.44 -5.47 11.45
CA LEU A 164 1.44 -5.66 10.41
C LEU A 164 1.39 -7.07 9.84
N GLY A 165 1.29 -8.09 10.69
CA GLY A 165 1.13 -9.48 10.28
C GLY A 165 -0.14 -9.72 9.46
N TYR A 166 -1.29 -9.20 9.92
CA TYR A 166 -2.55 -9.27 9.16
C TYR A 166 -2.41 -8.62 7.78
N THR A 167 -1.83 -7.42 7.73
CA THR A 167 -1.69 -6.63 6.51
C THR A 167 -0.76 -7.29 5.50
N LEU A 168 0.40 -7.77 5.95
CA LEU A 168 1.38 -8.46 5.10
C LEU A 168 0.83 -9.79 4.60
N TYR A 169 0.17 -10.58 5.45
CA TYR A 169 -0.49 -11.82 5.05
C TYR A 169 -1.51 -11.58 3.93
N ARG A 170 -2.43 -10.62 4.12
CA ARG A 170 -3.43 -10.26 3.11
C ARG A 170 -2.78 -9.79 1.82
N THR A 171 -1.76 -8.93 1.91
CA THR A 171 -1.05 -8.39 0.75
C THR A 171 -0.38 -9.49 -0.06
N PHE A 172 0.40 -10.36 0.58
CA PHE A 172 1.10 -11.44 -0.12
C PHE A 172 0.13 -12.49 -0.66
N ASN A 173 -0.96 -12.80 0.05
CA ASN A 173 -1.97 -13.73 -0.44
C ASN A 173 -2.72 -13.16 -1.67
N HIS A 174 -3.06 -11.87 -1.66
CA HIS A 174 -3.65 -11.20 -2.81
C HIS A 174 -2.70 -11.22 -4.03
N ARG A 175 -1.39 -11.08 -3.79
CA ARG A 175 -0.34 -11.19 -4.80
C ARG A 175 0.04 -12.61 -5.19
N ARG A 176 -0.70 -13.62 -4.73
CA ARG A 176 -0.45 -15.05 -4.97
C ARG A 176 0.89 -15.57 -4.46
N LEU A 177 1.55 -14.84 -3.56
CA LEU A 177 2.77 -15.27 -2.87
C LEU A 177 2.41 -16.02 -1.58
N GLN A 178 1.70 -17.15 -1.71
CA GLN A 178 1.12 -17.89 -0.58
C GLN A 178 2.17 -18.33 0.46
N VAL A 179 3.31 -18.84 0.00
CA VAL A 179 4.41 -19.25 0.89
C VAL A 179 4.91 -18.07 1.70
N VAL A 180 5.12 -16.91 1.05
CA VAL A 180 5.55 -15.68 1.71
C VAL A 180 4.48 -15.16 2.66
N ALA A 181 3.20 -15.28 2.32
CA ALA A 181 2.09 -14.90 3.20
C ALA A 181 2.14 -15.66 4.52
N VAL A 182 2.27 -16.99 4.50
CA VAL A 182 2.40 -17.80 5.72
C VAL A 182 3.69 -17.47 6.47
N LEU A 183 4.81 -17.35 5.74
CA LEU A 183 6.10 -16.98 6.32
C LEU A 183 6.04 -15.62 7.03
N SER A 184 5.28 -14.66 6.51
CA SER A 184 5.11 -13.34 7.12
C SER A 184 4.54 -13.43 8.54
N LEU A 185 3.57 -14.33 8.79
CA LEU A 185 3.01 -14.53 10.13
C LEU A 185 4.04 -15.13 11.08
N LEU A 186 4.84 -16.10 10.62
CA LEU A 186 5.91 -16.70 11.42
C LEU A 186 7.01 -15.69 11.76
N ILE A 187 7.43 -14.88 10.79
CA ILE A 187 8.46 -13.85 11.00
C ILE A 187 7.96 -12.79 11.99
N ILE A 188 6.71 -12.34 11.84
CA ILE A 188 6.10 -11.35 12.74
C ILE A 188 5.93 -11.92 14.15
N ALA A 189 5.51 -13.18 14.28
CA ALA A 189 5.45 -13.87 15.57
C ALA A 189 6.86 -13.98 16.20
N SER A 190 7.88 -14.35 15.42
CA SER A 190 9.28 -14.39 15.86
C SER A 190 9.79 -13.02 16.29
N MET A 191 9.41 -11.95 15.58
CA MET A 191 9.74 -10.58 15.94
C MET A 191 9.14 -10.19 17.29
N PHE A 192 7.86 -10.50 17.50
CA PHE A 192 7.21 -10.27 18.78
C PHE A 192 7.85 -11.08 19.92
N LEU A 193 8.11 -12.39 19.68
CA LEU A 193 8.77 -13.25 20.65
C LEU A 193 10.16 -12.74 21.05
N SER A 194 10.89 -12.11 20.11
CA SER A 194 12.20 -11.52 20.38
C SER A 194 12.19 -10.31 21.32
N GLN A 195 11.02 -9.72 21.60
CA GLN A 195 10.87 -8.58 22.51
C GLN A 195 10.64 -8.99 23.97
N PHE A 196 10.15 -10.20 24.25
CA PHE A 196 9.93 -10.67 25.63
C PHE A 196 11.15 -10.56 26.57
N PRO A 197 12.39 -10.84 26.13
CA PRO A 197 13.57 -10.66 26.97
C PRO A 197 13.77 -9.22 27.47
N GLN A 198 13.09 -8.22 26.90
CA GLN A 198 13.16 -6.84 27.41
C GLN A 198 12.35 -6.66 28.70
N VAL A 199 11.26 -7.41 28.88
CA VAL A 199 10.42 -7.32 30.08
C VAL A 199 11.01 -8.17 31.22
N VAL A 200 11.66 -9.27 30.90
CA VAL A 200 12.26 -10.19 31.88
C VAL A 200 13.77 -9.97 31.95
N VAL A 201 14.24 -9.25 32.96
CA VAL A 201 15.65 -8.82 33.10
C VAL A 201 16.62 -10.00 33.05
N ASN A 202 16.24 -11.13 33.67
CA ASN A 202 17.06 -12.35 33.72
C ASN A 202 17.37 -12.94 32.33
N TRP A 203 16.59 -12.58 31.31
CA TRP A 203 16.75 -13.08 29.94
C TRP A 203 17.37 -12.02 28.99
N ASN A 204 17.49 -10.77 29.41
CA ASN A 204 17.78 -9.65 28.51
C ASN A 204 19.22 -9.65 27.96
N ASN A 205 20.19 -10.09 28.76
CA ASN A 205 21.63 -9.89 28.48
C ASN A 205 22.38 -11.16 28.06
N ASN A 206 21.66 -12.18 27.59
CA ASN A 206 22.26 -13.42 27.12
C ASN A 206 22.50 -13.41 25.61
N PHE A 207 23.51 -14.17 25.17
CA PHE A 207 23.84 -14.30 23.74
C PHE A 207 22.64 -14.74 22.91
N GLU A 208 21.84 -15.68 23.43
CA GLU A 208 20.65 -16.21 22.77
C GLU A 208 19.60 -15.12 22.54
N SER A 209 19.41 -14.21 23.50
CA SER A 209 18.48 -13.08 23.39
C SER A 209 18.89 -12.15 22.26
N TYR A 210 20.18 -11.81 22.17
CA TYR A 210 20.70 -10.99 21.08
C TYR A 210 20.63 -11.69 19.72
N LEU A 211 20.91 -13.00 19.68
CA LEU A 211 20.84 -13.78 18.45
C LEU A 211 19.39 -13.85 17.92
N ILE A 212 18.42 -14.14 18.77
CA ILE A 212 17.01 -14.19 18.39
C ILE A 212 16.53 -12.82 17.89
N LYS A 213 16.90 -11.73 18.57
CA LYS A 213 16.61 -10.35 18.11
C LYS A 213 17.19 -10.08 16.73
N LEU A 214 18.45 -10.50 16.49
CA LEU A 214 19.12 -10.30 15.21
C LEU A 214 18.45 -11.10 14.07
N ILE A 215 18.15 -12.37 14.30
CA ILE A 215 17.49 -13.25 13.33
C ILE A 215 16.10 -12.72 12.97
N SER A 216 15.30 -12.36 13.97
CA SER A 216 13.95 -11.82 13.75
C SER A 216 13.96 -10.52 12.97
N LYS A 217 14.83 -9.55 13.32
CA LYS A 217 14.94 -8.27 12.61
C LYS A 217 15.44 -8.45 11.17
N THR A 218 16.44 -9.32 10.96
CA THR A 218 16.95 -9.62 9.62
C THR A 218 15.88 -10.27 8.75
N SER A 219 15.10 -11.18 9.31
CA SER A 219 13.98 -11.82 8.62
C SER A 219 12.88 -10.82 8.26
N LEU A 220 12.59 -9.86 9.15
CA LEU A 220 11.64 -8.79 8.87
C LEU A 220 12.13 -7.85 7.75
N ILE A 221 13.41 -7.51 7.72
CA ILE A 221 14.02 -6.73 6.62
C ILE A 221 13.88 -7.48 5.29
N ALA A 222 14.19 -8.77 5.26
CA ALA A 222 14.03 -9.60 4.07
C ALA A 222 12.57 -9.61 3.60
N LEU A 223 11.61 -9.69 4.53
CA LEU A 223 10.18 -9.63 4.23
C LEU A 223 9.79 -8.28 3.60
N PHE A 224 10.33 -7.16 4.08
CA PHE A 224 10.11 -5.85 3.47
C PHE A 224 10.72 -5.72 2.07
N LEU A 225 11.88 -6.35 1.83
CA LEU A 225 12.47 -6.38 0.49
C LEU A 225 11.61 -7.21 -0.48
N VAL A 226 11.07 -8.35 -0.03
CA VAL A 226 10.12 -9.14 -0.84
C VAL A 226 8.83 -8.36 -1.09
N LEU A 227 8.33 -7.63 -0.08
CA LEU A 227 7.22 -6.71 -0.26
C LEU A 227 7.53 -5.70 -1.37
N ALA A 228 8.67 -4.99 -1.27
CA ALA A 228 9.10 -4.02 -2.27
C ALA A 228 9.25 -4.62 -3.68
N ALA A 229 9.87 -5.80 -3.80
CA ALA A 229 10.01 -6.50 -5.08
C ALA A 229 8.65 -6.87 -5.68
N SER A 230 7.71 -7.37 -4.86
CA SER A 230 6.37 -7.71 -5.32
C SER A 230 5.59 -6.49 -5.82
N TRP A 231 5.83 -5.30 -5.25
CA TRP A 231 5.30 -4.04 -5.78
C TRP A 231 5.90 -3.69 -7.14
N VAL A 232 7.21 -3.82 -7.31
CA VAL A 232 7.87 -3.56 -8.61
C VAL A 232 7.28 -4.45 -9.70
N ILE A 233 7.04 -5.74 -9.39
CA ILE A 233 6.42 -6.68 -10.32
C ILE A 233 4.98 -6.25 -10.65
N GLU A 234 4.20 -5.89 -9.63
CA GLU A 234 2.81 -5.44 -9.80
C GLU A 234 2.72 -4.17 -10.68
N LEU A 235 3.60 -3.20 -10.46
CA LEU A 235 3.70 -1.98 -11.28
C LEU A 235 4.14 -2.28 -12.71
N ALA A 236 5.15 -3.15 -12.88
CA ALA A 236 5.62 -3.55 -14.20
C ALA A 236 4.53 -4.26 -15.03
N ASN A 237 3.65 -5.02 -14.37
CA ASN A 237 2.53 -5.71 -15.00
C ASN A 237 1.28 -4.84 -15.17
N THR A 238 1.26 -3.62 -14.63
CA THR A 238 0.13 -2.72 -14.79
C THR A 238 0.21 -2.03 -16.17
N PRO A 239 -0.83 -2.14 -17.02
CA PRO A 239 -0.78 -1.57 -18.36
C PRO A 239 -0.59 -0.05 -18.36
N LYS A 240 0.14 0.47 -19.35
CA LYS A 240 0.25 1.94 -19.51
C LYS A 240 -1.05 2.50 -20.10
N PRO A 241 -1.50 3.70 -19.67
CA PRO A 241 -2.67 4.36 -20.24
C PRO A 241 -2.71 4.42 -21.77
N ALA A 242 -1.54 4.66 -22.40
CA ALA A 242 -1.40 4.75 -23.85
C ALA A 242 -1.45 3.41 -24.59
N GLU A 243 -1.23 2.29 -23.89
CA GLU A 243 -1.25 0.94 -24.49
C GLU A 243 -2.67 0.38 -24.57
N ILE A 244 -3.58 0.84 -23.72
CA ILE A 244 -4.97 0.37 -23.67
C ILE A 244 -5.76 1.08 -24.78
N ARG A 245 -6.31 0.30 -25.72
CA ARG A 245 -7.24 0.77 -26.75
C ARG A 245 -8.59 0.10 -26.57
N LEU A 246 -9.65 0.91 -26.64
CA LEU A 246 -11.01 0.47 -26.47
C LEU A 246 -11.86 1.01 -27.60
N HIS A 247 -12.42 0.12 -28.41
CA HIS A 247 -13.29 0.49 -29.52
C HIS A 247 -14.67 -0.13 -29.31
N PHE A 248 -15.72 0.70 -29.26
CA PHE A 248 -17.10 0.24 -29.14
C PHE A 248 -17.72 0.12 -30.53
N THR A 249 -17.97 -1.12 -30.96
CA THR A 249 -18.56 -1.44 -32.26
C THR A 249 -20.08 -1.37 -32.21
N ASP A 250 -20.71 -2.11 -31.29
CA ASP A 250 -22.17 -2.22 -31.23
C ASP A 250 -22.66 -2.34 -29.77
N TRP A 251 -23.97 -2.32 -29.57
CA TRP A 251 -24.58 -2.67 -28.29
C TRP A 251 -24.07 -4.04 -27.83
N SER A 252 -23.51 -4.07 -26.63
CA SER A 252 -22.87 -5.23 -25.99
C SER A 252 -21.53 -5.67 -26.56
N ARG A 253 -20.98 -5.06 -27.62
CA ARG A 253 -19.71 -5.47 -28.24
C ARG A 253 -18.64 -4.40 -28.16
N ILE A 254 -17.44 -4.82 -27.77
CA ILE A 254 -16.25 -3.97 -27.77
C ILE A 254 -15.06 -4.73 -28.37
N VAL A 255 -14.11 -4.00 -28.93
CA VAL A 255 -12.78 -4.50 -29.25
C VAL A 255 -11.79 -3.91 -28.25
N LEU A 256 -11.13 -4.77 -27.49
CA LEU A 256 -10.15 -4.38 -26.48
C LEU A 256 -8.75 -4.79 -26.92
N SER A 257 -7.79 -3.88 -26.74
CA SER A 257 -6.37 -4.18 -26.92
C SER A 257 -5.57 -3.68 -25.73
N ILE A 258 -4.87 -4.60 -25.07
CA ILE A 258 -3.91 -4.37 -23.98
C ILE A 258 -2.70 -5.28 -24.23
N PRO A 259 -1.70 -4.82 -25.01
CA PRO A 259 -0.55 -5.64 -25.40
C PRO A 259 0.21 -6.23 -24.21
N SER A 260 0.36 -5.47 -23.11
CA SER A 260 1.03 -5.90 -21.88
C SER A 260 0.33 -7.04 -21.13
N LYS A 261 -0.93 -7.34 -21.47
CA LYS A 261 -1.73 -8.43 -20.91
C LYS A 261 -2.05 -9.52 -21.94
N ASN A 262 -1.32 -9.53 -23.07
CA ASN A 262 -1.55 -10.43 -24.20
C ASN A 262 -2.96 -10.32 -24.83
N ILE A 263 -3.66 -9.21 -24.63
CA ILE A 263 -4.96 -8.94 -25.26
C ILE A 263 -4.68 -8.08 -26.50
N GLN A 264 -4.82 -8.64 -27.71
CA GLN A 264 -4.54 -7.91 -28.94
C GLN A 264 -5.77 -7.88 -29.85
N GLY A 265 -6.48 -6.74 -29.84
CA GLY A 265 -7.63 -6.52 -30.72
C GLY A 265 -8.73 -7.57 -30.59
N VAL A 266 -9.00 -8.04 -29.36
CA VAL A 266 -9.98 -9.12 -29.13
C VAL A 266 -11.37 -8.52 -29.02
N GLU A 267 -12.31 -9.08 -29.76
CA GLU A 267 -13.73 -8.75 -29.65
C GLU A 267 -14.33 -9.42 -28.41
N ILE A 268 -15.01 -8.62 -27.58
CA ILE A 268 -15.66 -9.03 -26.36
C ILE A 268 -17.15 -8.75 -26.53
N ASP A 269 -17.96 -9.81 -26.50
CA ASP A 269 -19.41 -9.72 -26.48
C ASP A 269 -19.92 -9.91 -25.04
N PHE A 270 -20.49 -8.87 -24.46
CA PHE A 270 -21.08 -8.89 -23.11
C PHE A 270 -22.42 -9.65 -23.07
N GLY A 271 -23.06 -9.90 -24.21
CA GLY A 271 -24.34 -10.60 -24.32
C GLY A 271 -25.40 -10.05 -23.36
N SER A 272 -25.87 -10.90 -22.44
CA SER A 272 -26.88 -10.53 -21.44
C SER A 272 -26.37 -9.59 -20.34
N LYS A 273 -25.05 -9.40 -20.20
CA LYS A 273 -24.40 -8.55 -19.19
C LYS A 273 -24.39 -7.07 -19.60
N THR A 274 -25.55 -6.57 -20.01
CA THR A 274 -25.73 -5.22 -20.60
C THR A 274 -25.43 -4.08 -19.62
N THR A 275 -25.58 -4.29 -18.30
CA THR A 275 -25.28 -3.28 -17.29
C THR A 275 -23.80 -2.91 -17.26
N GLN A 276 -22.91 -3.90 -17.37
CA GLN A 276 -21.47 -3.69 -17.32
C GLN A 276 -20.97 -3.00 -18.58
N PHE A 277 -21.50 -3.38 -19.74
CA PHE A 277 -21.28 -2.66 -20.99
C PHE A 277 -21.73 -1.20 -20.87
N LYS A 278 -22.97 -0.95 -20.42
CA LYS A 278 -23.50 0.42 -20.26
C LYS A 278 -22.64 1.26 -19.32
N ASN A 279 -22.19 0.69 -18.21
CA ASN A 279 -21.31 1.38 -17.27
C ASN A 279 -19.95 1.70 -17.89
N LEU A 280 -19.34 0.74 -18.59
CA LEU A 280 -18.07 0.95 -19.30
C LEU A 280 -18.21 2.02 -20.39
N LEU A 281 -19.31 2.03 -21.14
CA LEU A 281 -19.62 3.05 -22.13
C LEU A 281 -19.79 4.44 -21.50
N LYS A 282 -20.52 4.55 -20.38
CA LYS A 282 -20.65 5.81 -19.62
C LYS A 282 -19.30 6.38 -19.20
N PHE A 283 -18.44 5.54 -18.63
CA PHE A 283 -17.08 5.94 -18.28
C PHE A 283 -16.29 6.40 -19.51
N SER A 284 -16.45 5.69 -20.65
CA SER A 284 -15.71 5.96 -21.88
C SER A 284 -16.12 7.28 -22.53
N ILE A 285 -17.41 7.60 -22.55
CA ILE A 285 -17.93 8.88 -23.05
C ILE A 285 -17.41 10.03 -22.19
N ARG A 286 -17.48 9.91 -20.86
CA ARG A 286 -16.94 10.95 -19.96
C ARG A 286 -15.44 11.12 -20.12
N ARG A 287 -14.68 10.04 -20.27
CA ARG A 287 -13.24 10.12 -20.47
C ARG A 287 -12.86 10.72 -21.82
N LYS A 288 -13.61 10.40 -22.89
CA LYS A 288 -13.35 10.89 -24.24
C LYS A 288 -13.75 12.35 -24.46
N PHE A 289 -14.90 12.76 -23.94
CA PHE A 289 -15.50 14.07 -24.24
C PHE A 289 -15.58 15.02 -23.04
N GLY A 290 -15.35 14.54 -21.81
CA GLY A 290 -15.39 15.37 -20.61
C GLY A 290 -14.06 16.09 -20.35
N GLU A 291 -14.15 17.24 -19.69
CA GLU A 291 -12.99 17.99 -19.19
C GLU A 291 -13.02 18.04 -17.65
N GLY A 292 -11.83 17.97 -17.03
CA GLY A 292 -11.66 18.03 -15.58
C GLY A 292 -12.53 16.99 -14.82
N ASP A 293 -13.32 17.47 -13.87
CA ASP A 293 -14.20 16.63 -13.04
C ASP A 293 -15.28 15.90 -13.86
N ASN A 294 -15.65 16.39 -15.05
CA ASN A 294 -16.62 15.73 -15.92
C ASN A 294 -16.10 14.42 -16.51
N GLN A 295 -14.79 14.14 -16.41
CA GLN A 295 -14.22 12.85 -16.77
C GLN A 295 -14.53 11.73 -15.76
N CYS A 296 -15.03 12.09 -14.58
CA CYS A 296 -15.24 11.17 -13.47
C CYS A 296 -16.71 10.77 -13.35
N LEU A 297 -16.96 9.58 -12.78
CA LEU A 297 -18.28 9.12 -12.35
C LEU A 297 -18.33 8.95 -10.84
N ASP A 298 -19.43 9.39 -10.25
CA ASP A 298 -19.73 9.15 -8.84
C ASP A 298 -20.27 7.73 -8.64
N VAL A 299 -19.56 6.95 -7.83
CA VAL A 299 -19.88 5.55 -7.49
C VAL A 299 -20.27 5.49 -6.01
N SER A 300 -21.55 5.71 -5.75
CA SER A 300 -22.16 5.70 -4.41
C SER A 300 -23.63 5.31 -4.51
N SER A 301 -24.30 5.03 -3.39
CA SER A 301 -25.71 4.60 -3.37
C SER A 301 -26.67 5.61 -4.03
N GLY A 302 -26.29 6.89 -4.09
CA GLY A 302 -27.02 7.95 -4.79
C GLY A 302 -26.32 8.48 -6.05
N GLY A 303 -25.19 7.87 -6.44
CA GLY A 303 -24.43 8.23 -7.63
C GLY A 303 -24.94 7.54 -8.90
N GLU A 304 -24.29 7.81 -10.03
CA GLU A 304 -24.64 7.22 -11.33
C GLU A 304 -24.42 5.71 -11.36
N ILE A 305 -23.47 5.22 -10.57
CA ILE A 305 -23.24 3.79 -10.36
C ILE A 305 -23.42 3.48 -8.88
N LYS A 306 -24.38 2.61 -8.58
CA LYS A 306 -24.84 2.33 -7.20
C LYS A 306 -23.76 1.82 -6.25
N SER A 307 -22.74 1.14 -6.74
CA SER A 307 -21.69 0.59 -5.88
C SER A 307 -20.40 0.26 -6.61
N GLN A 308 -19.30 0.17 -5.86
CA GLN A 308 -18.00 -0.24 -6.37
C GLN A 308 -18.00 -1.66 -6.96
N ALA A 309 -18.93 -2.51 -6.51
CA ALA A 309 -19.06 -3.86 -7.06
C ALA A 309 -19.40 -3.83 -8.56
N TYR A 310 -20.15 -2.83 -9.03
CA TYR A 310 -20.43 -2.68 -10.46
C TYR A 310 -19.22 -2.26 -11.27
N VAL A 311 -18.28 -1.54 -10.67
CA VAL A 311 -17.00 -1.18 -11.31
C VAL A 311 -16.11 -2.42 -11.38
N THR A 312 -15.99 -3.18 -10.28
CA THR A 312 -15.19 -4.42 -10.23
C THR A 312 -15.72 -5.51 -11.16
N ARG A 313 -17.05 -5.58 -11.37
CA ARG A 313 -17.67 -6.56 -12.29
C ARG A 313 -17.30 -6.37 -13.76
N ILE A 314 -16.86 -5.17 -14.17
CA ILE A 314 -16.47 -4.91 -15.57
C ILE A 314 -15.23 -5.75 -15.94
N PRO A 315 -14.06 -5.59 -15.27
CA PRO A 315 -12.90 -6.43 -15.57
C PRO A 315 -13.16 -7.91 -15.27
N ASP A 316 -13.93 -8.26 -14.23
CA ASP A 316 -14.28 -9.65 -13.96
C ASP A 316 -15.04 -10.30 -15.13
N ASN A 317 -16.00 -9.60 -15.73
CA ASN A 317 -16.71 -10.09 -16.90
C ASN A 317 -15.78 -10.25 -18.11
N ILE A 318 -14.88 -9.29 -18.33
CA ILE A 318 -13.90 -9.37 -19.43
C ILE A 318 -13.00 -10.59 -19.22
N ASN A 319 -12.52 -10.81 -17.99
CA ASN A 319 -11.71 -11.98 -17.63
C ASN A 319 -12.46 -13.28 -17.86
N GLU A 320 -13.75 -13.34 -17.52
CA GLU A 320 -14.58 -14.53 -17.70
C GLU A 320 -14.79 -14.84 -19.20
N ILE A 321 -15.10 -13.82 -20.01
CA ILE A 321 -15.31 -13.95 -21.46
C ILE A 321 -14.03 -14.40 -22.16
N LEU A 322 -12.91 -13.76 -21.82
CA LEU A 322 -11.60 -14.04 -22.41
C LEU A 322 -10.87 -15.23 -21.75
N LYS A 323 -11.45 -15.83 -20.71
CA LYS A 323 -10.85 -16.90 -19.89
C LYS A 323 -9.43 -16.56 -19.39
N LEU A 324 -9.19 -15.29 -19.05
CA LEU A 324 -7.90 -14.83 -18.55
C LEU A 324 -7.63 -15.43 -17.17
N GLN A 325 -6.44 -16.00 -17.01
CA GLN A 325 -5.97 -16.61 -15.77
C GLN A 325 -4.60 -16.04 -15.42
N GLY A 326 -4.18 -16.23 -14.17
CA GLY A 326 -2.83 -15.84 -13.80
C GLY A 326 -2.61 -14.32 -13.94
N ASP A 327 -1.44 -13.95 -14.44
CA ASP A 327 -0.98 -12.55 -14.50
C ASP A 327 -1.60 -11.74 -15.64
N ASP A 328 -2.23 -12.43 -16.60
CA ASP A 328 -2.99 -11.83 -17.71
C ASP A 328 -4.38 -11.35 -17.27
N ARG A 329 -4.84 -11.73 -16.07
CA ARG A 329 -6.11 -11.26 -15.50
C ARG A 329 -6.09 -9.74 -15.35
N LEU A 330 -7.19 -9.10 -15.76
CA LEU A 330 -7.42 -7.68 -15.57
C LEU A 330 -7.97 -7.42 -14.17
N ASP A 331 -7.30 -6.54 -13.44
CA ASP A 331 -7.80 -6.00 -12.18
C ASP A 331 -8.51 -4.67 -12.40
N ARG A 332 -9.30 -4.24 -11.41
CA ARG A 332 -9.99 -2.92 -11.45
C ARG A 332 -9.02 -1.76 -11.74
N LYS A 333 -7.85 -1.77 -11.12
CA LYS A 333 -6.79 -0.76 -11.28
C LYS A 333 -6.16 -0.73 -12.68
N ASP A 334 -6.32 -1.80 -13.47
CA ASP A 334 -5.77 -1.86 -14.83
C ASP A 334 -6.62 -1.01 -15.78
N LEU A 335 -7.92 -0.85 -15.49
CA LEU A 335 -8.86 -0.09 -16.31
C LEU A 335 -9.32 1.22 -15.66
N PHE A 336 -9.40 1.28 -14.33
CA PHE A 336 -10.02 2.38 -13.60
C PHE A 336 -9.08 3.00 -12.56
N THR A 337 -9.12 4.33 -12.47
CA THR A 337 -8.46 5.13 -11.44
C THR A 337 -9.50 5.60 -10.42
N PHE A 338 -9.24 5.38 -9.13
CA PHE A 338 -10.05 5.90 -8.04
C PHE A 338 -9.51 7.25 -7.55
N LEU A 339 -10.35 8.29 -7.50
CA LEU A 339 -9.95 9.69 -7.24
C LEU A 339 -10.37 10.22 -5.86
N GLY A 340 -10.88 9.36 -4.97
CA GLY A 340 -11.43 9.81 -3.68
C GLY A 340 -12.96 9.96 -3.70
N GLU A 341 -13.57 9.99 -2.52
CA GLU A 341 -15.02 10.29 -2.31
C GLU A 341 -16.04 9.45 -3.12
N GLY A 342 -15.61 8.32 -3.69
CA GLY A 342 -16.48 7.50 -4.55
C GLY A 342 -16.34 7.82 -6.04
N LYS A 343 -15.48 8.75 -6.44
CA LYS A 343 -15.23 9.10 -7.83
C LYS A 343 -14.27 8.12 -8.51
N TYR A 344 -14.64 7.68 -9.71
CA TYR A 344 -13.82 6.82 -10.57
C TYR A 344 -13.68 7.43 -11.96
N ARG A 345 -12.54 7.16 -12.61
CA ARG A 345 -12.26 7.53 -14.01
C ARG A 345 -11.68 6.33 -14.75
N LEU A 346 -11.84 6.26 -16.08
CA LEU A 346 -11.04 5.34 -16.89
C LEU A 346 -9.59 5.81 -16.96
N ARG A 347 -8.69 4.83 -16.93
CA ARG A 347 -7.25 5.04 -17.00
C ARG A 347 -6.76 5.37 -18.41
N LEU A 348 -7.49 4.93 -19.44
CA LEU A 348 -7.14 5.12 -20.85
C LEU A 348 -6.99 6.60 -21.22
N LEU A 349 -6.20 6.89 -22.25
CA LEU A 349 -6.16 8.22 -22.85
C LEU A 349 -7.45 8.48 -23.65
N PRO A 350 -7.95 9.73 -23.72
CA PRO A 350 -9.14 10.06 -24.51
C PRO A 350 -9.04 9.59 -25.98
N ASP A 351 -7.86 9.76 -26.58
CA ASP A 351 -7.60 9.43 -27.99
C ASP A 351 -7.58 7.92 -28.29
N THR A 352 -7.40 7.08 -27.27
CA THR A 352 -7.39 5.61 -27.44
C THR A 352 -8.77 4.98 -27.25
N ILE A 353 -9.78 5.81 -26.96
CA ILE A 353 -11.18 5.41 -26.87
C ILE A 353 -11.83 5.74 -28.20
N ASP A 354 -12.43 4.77 -28.86
CA ASP A 354 -13.24 4.96 -30.05
C ASP A 354 -14.64 4.41 -29.87
N ILE A 355 -15.63 5.15 -30.37
CA ILE A 355 -17.05 4.85 -30.16
C ILE A 355 -17.75 5.07 -31.48
N GLU A 356 -18.40 4.03 -32.00
CA GLU A 356 -19.18 4.14 -33.23
C GLU A 356 -20.26 5.22 -33.12
N LYS A 357 -20.37 6.05 -34.16
CA LYS A 357 -21.27 7.21 -34.18
C LYS A 357 -22.73 6.81 -34.03
N GLY A 358 -23.13 5.69 -34.61
CA GLY A 358 -24.48 5.14 -34.50
C GLY A 358 -24.83 4.83 -33.04
N LEU A 359 -23.99 4.03 -32.39
CA LEU A 359 -24.11 3.68 -30.97
C LEU A 359 -24.14 4.93 -30.07
N LEU A 360 -23.26 5.90 -30.31
CA LEU A 360 -23.24 7.14 -29.53
C LEU A 360 -24.56 7.91 -29.66
N GLN A 361 -25.09 8.07 -30.87
CA GLN A 361 -26.35 8.77 -31.08
C GLN A 361 -27.54 8.05 -30.42
N GLU A 362 -27.59 6.73 -30.50
CA GLU A 362 -28.62 5.93 -29.83
C GLU A 362 -28.54 6.07 -28.32
N PHE A 363 -27.33 5.96 -27.75
CA PHE A 363 -27.09 6.13 -26.33
C PHE A 363 -27.57 7.50 -25.83
N LEU A 364 -27.29 8.56 -26.60
CA LEU A 364 -27.69 9.92 -26.27
C LEU A 364 -29.21 10.15 -26.41
N LYS A 365 -29.93 9.41 -27.26
CA LYS A 365 -31.39 9.55 -27.40
C LYS A 365 -32.16 9.01 -26.19
N MET A 366 -31.56 8.14 -25.38
CA MET A 366 -32.20 7.58 -24.18
C MET A 366 -32.49 8.67 -23.13
N SER A 367 -33.67 8.65 -22.53
CA SER A 367 -34.11 9.62 -21.51
C SER A 367 -33.20 9.65 -20.28
N GLU A 368 -32.61 8.51 -19.91
CA GLU A 368 -31.71 8.37 -18.76
C GLU A 368 -30.32 9.00 -18.96
N ASN A 369 -29.94 9.33 -20.21
CA ASN A 369 -28.58 9.75 -20.57
C ASN A 369 -28.49 11.22 -21.04
N GLN A 370 -29.51 12.04 -20.77
CA GLN A 370 -29.54 13.44 -21.24
C GLN A 370 -28.35 14.26 -20.74
N SER A 371 -27.83 13.96 -19.54
CA SER A 371 -26.63 14.59 -18.97
C SER A 371 -25.35 14.38 -19.81
N TYR A 372 -25.31 13.36 -20.66
CA TYR A 372 -24.16 13.08 -21.53
C TYR A 372 -24.21 13.89 -22.83
N LYS A 373 -25.38 14.41 -23.23
CA LYS A 373 -25.51 15.25 -24.42
C LYS A 373 -24.71 16.54 -24.29
N THR A 374 -24.81 17.18 -23.12
CA THR A 374 -24.09 18.43 -22.82
C THR A 374 -22.58 18.21 -22.83
N ILE A 375 -22.12 17.06 -22.32
CA ILE A 375 -20.69 16.69 -22.31
C ILE A 375 -20.17 16.54 -23.75
N VAL A 376 -20.89 15.80 -24.59
CA VAL A 376 -20.49 15.57 -25.99
C VAL A 376 -20.58 16.85 -26.83
N SER A 377 -21.61 17.69 -26.61
CA SER A 377 -21.77 18.94 -27.37
C SER A 377 -20.67 19.96 -27.05
N ASN A 378 -20.25 20.07 -25.79
CA ASN A 378 -19.24 21.03 -25.36
C ASN A 378 -17.85 20.71 -25.94
N CYS A 379 -17.54 19.43 -26.16
CA CYS A 379 -16.29 19.01 -26.79
C CYS A 379 -16.23 19.35 -28.29
N ASN A 380 -17.37 19.22 -29.00
CA ASN A 380 -17.41 19.57 -30.43
C ASN A 380 -17.28 21.08 -30.68
N SER A 381 -17.75 21.93 -29.75
CA SER A 381 -17.63 23.39 -29.85
C SER A 381 -16.20 23.92 -29.65
N THR A 382 -15.31 23.18 -29.00
CA THR A 382 -13.89 23.55 -28.85
C THR A 382 -13.01 23.08 -30.01
N THR A 383 -13.54 22.25 -30.91
CA THR A 383 -12.81 21.70 -32.07
C THR A 383 -13.15 22.36 -33.42
N GLU A 384 -13.95 23.43 -33.46
CA GLU A 384 -14.06 24.22 -34.70
C GLU A 384 -12.77 25.05 -34.88
N PRO A 385 -11.93 24.76 -35.89
CA PRO A 385 -10.86 25.66 -36.24
C PRO A 385 -11.50 26.93 -36.77
N HIS A 386 -11.00 28.08 -36.34
CA HIS A 386 -11.19 29.36 -37.03
C HIS A 386 -11.12 29.14 -38.54
N LYS A 387 -12.28 29.13 -39.19
CA LYS A 387 -12.43 29.33 -40.63
C LYS A 387 -12.86 30.78 -40.82
N GLY A 388 -12.00 31.55 -41.49
CA GLY A 388 -12.25 32.92 -41.91
C GLY A 388 -11.36 33.90 -41.20
#